data_AF-A0A7K2MDR4-F1
#
_entry.id   AF-A0A7K2MDR4-F1
#
_cell.length_a   1.000
_cell.length_b   1.000
_cell.length_c   1.000
_cell.angle_alpha   90.00
_cell.angle_beta   90.00
_cell.angle_gamma   90.00
#
_symmetry.space_group_name_H-M   'P 1'
#
loop_
_entity.id
_entity.type
_entity.pdbx_description
1 polymer ?
#
loop_
_entity_poly.entity_id
_entity_poly.type
_entity_poly.pdbx_seq_one_letter_code
_entity_poly.pdbx_strand_id
1 'polypeptide(L)'
;MRDALATMPRQVREELTRRLRRSRRALREEDVQVVEPPLLKRAVGASALGNCMEWFDFGVYSYLAATIGKVFFPGASPGAQVISSFATFAAAFVVRPLGGLVFGPLGDRLGRRR
;
A
#
# COMPACT_ATOMS: atom_id res chain seq x y z
N MET A 1 -27.02 -14.09 5.28
CA MET A 1 -25.79 -14.89 5.01
C MET A 1 -25.99 -16.40 5.19
N ARG A 2 -26.98 -16.89 5.96
CA ARG A 2 -27.30 -18.33 6.05
C ARG A 2 -28.00 -18.86 4.78
N ASP A 3 -28.82 -18.04 4.13
CA ASP A 3 -29.64 -18.47 2.97
C ASP A 3 -28.83 -18.68 1.68
N ALA A 4 -27.70 -17.98 1.52
CA ALA A 4 -26.83 -18.11 0.35
C ALA A 4 -26.00 -19.42 0.34
N LEU A 5 -25.78 -20.04 1.50
CA LEU A 5 -25.05 -21.32 1.61
C LEU A 5 -25.95 -22.53 1.37
N ALA A 6 -27.27 -22.35 1.48
CA ALA A 6 -28.26 -23.39 1.27
C ALA A 6 -28.48 -23.70 -0.22
N THR A 7 -28.33 -22.70 -1.09
CA THR A 7 -28.46 -22.82 -2.55
C THR A 7 -27.18 -23.29 -3.26
N MET A 8 -26.05 -23.39 -2.56
CA MET A 8 -24.78 -23.81 -3.14
C MET A 8 -24.66 -25.34 -3.27
N PRO A 9 -23.98 -25.85 -4.31
CA PRO A 9 -23.66 -27.27 -4.47
C PRO A 9 -22.92 -27.81 -3.24
N ARG A 10 -23.24 -29.04 -2.80
CA ARG A 10 -22.70 -29.64 -1.57
C ARG A 10 -21.17 -29.61 -1.50
N GLN A 11 -20.50 -29.87 -2.62
CA GLN A 11 -19.04 -29.85 -2.74
C GLN A 11 -18.44 -28.46 -2.40
N VAL A 12 -19.08 -27.39 -2.88
CA VAL A 12 -18.64 -26.01 -2.62
C VAL A 12 -18.85 -25.64 -1.17
N ARG A 13 -19.99 -26.03 -0.58
CA ARG A 13 -20.28 -25.78 0.84
C ARG A 13 -19.29 -26.51 1.75
N GLU A 14 -18.95 -27.75 1.46
CA GLU A 14 -17.99 -28.53 2.25
C GLU A 14 -16.58 -27.94 2.17
N GLU A 15 -16.12 -27.57 0.97
CA GLU A 15 -14.83 -26.92 0.78
C GLU A 15 -14.79 -25.54 1.47
N LEU A 16 -15.85 -24.73 1.36
CA LEU A 16 -15.94 -23.44 2.05
C LEU A 16 -15.91 -23.64 3.57
N THR A 17 -16.65 -24.61 4.09
CA THR A 17 -16.67 -24.95 5.52
C THR A 17 -15.30 -25.42 6.00
N ARG A 18 -14.59 -26.21 5.18
CA ARG A 18 -13.24 -26.71 5.48
C ARG A 18 -12.22 -25.57 5.48
N ARG A 19 -12.31 -24.65 4.52
CA ARG A 19 -11.47 -23.44 4.46
C ARG A 19 -11.75 -22.47 5.60
N LEU A 20 -13.02 -22.21 5.90
CA LEU A 20 -13.44 -21.36 7.02
C LEU A 20 -13.00 -21.95 8.36
N ARG A 21 -13.05 -23.28 8.53
CA ARG A 21 -12.49 -23.96 9.72
C ARG A 21 -10.97 -23.83 9.80
N ARG A 22 -10.25 -23.98 8.68
CA ARG A 22 -8.78 -23.84 8.64
C ARG A 22 -8.33 -22.40 8.92
N SER A 23 -9.11 -21.42 8.48
CA SER A 23 -8.88 -20.00 8.73
C SER A 23 -9.18 -19.58 10.18
N ARG A 24 -9.89 -20.42 10.96
CA ARG A 24 -10.24 -20.18 12.36
C ARG A 24 -9.24 -20.79 13.35
N ARG A 25 -7.97 -20.91 12.97
CA ARG A 25 -6.92 -21.33 13.91
C ARG A 25 -6.87 -20.31 15.06
N ALA A 26 -6.98 -20.79 16.30
CA ALA A 26 -6.81 -19.95 17.48
C ALA A 26 -5.36 -19.43 17.53
N LEU A 27 -5.20 -18.12 17.75
CA LEU A 27 -3.90 -17.48 17.96
C LEU A 27 -3.23 -18.12 19.17
N ARG A 28 -1.96 -18.49 19.02
CA ARG A 28 -1.15 -19.07 20.10
C ARG A 28 -0.27 -17.98 20.71
N GLU A 29 0.23 -18.20 21.93
CA GLU A 29 1.14 -17.25 22.59
C GLU A 29 2.41 -16.99 21.75
N GLU A 30 2.87 -18.00 21.00
CA GLU A 30 3.97 -17.90 20.03
C GLU A 30 3.67 -16.97 18.84
N ASP A 31 2.40 -16.68 18.54
CA ASP A 31 1.99 -15.78 17.47
C ASP A 31 1.95 -14.30 17.94
N VAL A 32 2.08 -14.04 19.25
CA VAL A 32 2.00 -12.69 19.84
C VAL A 32 3.39 -12.11 20.04
N GLN A 33 3.73 -11.09 19.25
CA GLN A 33 4.97 -10.33 19.46
C GLN A 33 4.77 -9.27 20.55
N VAL A 34 5.42 -9.47 21.69
CA VAL A 34 5.48 -8.45 22.75
C VAL A 34 6.57 -7.45 22.38
N VAL A 35 6.19 -6.20 22.14
CA VAL A 35 7.10 -5.12 21.74
C VAL A 35 7.25 -4.13 22.89
N GLU A 36 8.48 -3.70 23.15
CA GLU A 36 8.77 -2.67 24.15
C GLU A 36 8.06 -1.34 23.81
N PRO A 37 7.33 -0.70 24.77
CA PRO A 37 6.59 0.53 24.50
C PRO A 37 7.42 1.68 23.89
N PRO A 38 8.69 1.91 24.30
CA PRO A 38 9.54 2.92 23.66
C PRO A 38 9.87 2.61 22.20
N LEU A 39 10.10 1.32 21.87
CA LEU A 39 10.38 0.88 20.50
C LEU A 39 9.14 1.07 19.63
N LEU A 40 7.97 0.69 20.14
CA LEU A 40 6.70 0.87 19.43
C LEU A 40 6.44 2.35 19.12
N LYS A 41 6.63 3.26 20.09
CA LYS A 41 6.47 4.70 19.88
C LYS A 41 7.41 5.24 18.80
N ARG A 42 8.67 4.79 18.79
CA ARG A 42 9.64 5.16 17.74
C ARG A 42 9.23 4.63 16.37
N ALA A 43 8.79 3.37 16.28
CA ALA A 43 8.34 2.77 15.03
C ALA A 43 7.10 3.50 14.47
N VAL A 44 6.11 3.78 15.31
CA VAL A 44 4.90 4.55 14.92
C VAL A 44 5.28 5.96 14.47
N GLY A 45 6.17 6.64 15.20
CA GLY A 45 6.66 7.97 14.82
C GLY A 45 7.39 7.97 13.48
N ALA A 46 8.25 6.98 13.23
CA ALA A 46 8.94 6.82 11.95
C ALA A 46 7.95 6.56 10.79
N SER A 47 6.96 5.68 10.98
CA SER A 47 5.91 5.44 9.99
C SER A 47 5.06 6.68 9.72
N ALA A 48 4.71 7.43 10.76
CA ALA A 48 3.96 8.67 10.63
C ALA A 48 4.74 9.74 9.85
N LEU A 49 6.02 9.93 10.16
CA LEU A 49 6.89 10.85 9.42
C LEU A 49 7.03 10.45 7.95
N GLY A 50 7.21 9.15 7.67
CA GLY A 50 7.23 8.62 6.30
C GLY A 50 5.94 8.96 5.54
N ASN A 51 4.79 8.67 6.15
CA ASN A 51 3.50 9.01 5.56
C ASN A 51 3.35 10.54 5.35
N CYS A 52 3.75 11.37 6.31
CA CYS A 52 3.72 12.83 6.15
C CYS A 52 4.59 13.31 4.99
N MET A 53 5.78 12.73 4.82
CA MET A 53 6.68 13.08 3.72
C MET A 53 6.08 12.74 2.35
N GLU A 54 5.42 11.58 2.23
CA GLU A 54 4.71 11.21 1.01
C GLU A 54 3.59 12.22 0.67
N TRP A 55 2.76 12.59 1.64
CA TRP A 55 1.71 13.59 1.43
C TRP A 55 2.25 14.97 1.09
N PHE A 56 3.36 15.37 1.71
CA PHE A 56 4.03 16.63 1.41
C PHE A 56 4.47 16.69 -0.06
N ASP A 57 5.17 15.65 -0.54
CA ASP A 57 5.63 15.58 -1.92
C ASP A 57 4.45 15.61 -2.92
N PHE A 58 3.36 14.89 -2.63
CA PHE A 58 2.17 14.90 -3.50
C PHE A 58 1.51 16.28 -3.57
N GLY A 59 1.45 16.98 -2.44
CA GLY A 59 0.92 18.33 -2.36
C GLY A 59 1.76 19.31 -3.18
N VAL A 60 3.08 19.28 -2.99
CA VAL A 60 4.03 20.15 -3.73
C VAL A 60 3.98 19.86 -5.23
N TYR A 61 4.01 18.58 -5.63
CA TYR A 61 3.93 18.20 -7.04
C TYR A 61 2.61 18.67 -7.67
N SER A 62 1.48 18.42 -7.01
CA SER A 62 0.16 18.80 -7.53
C SER A 62 0.02 20.32 -7.65
N TYR A 63 0.55 21.08 -6.68
CA TYR A 63 0.59 22.53 -6.74
C TYR A 63 1.43 23.03 -7.93
N LEU A 64 2.56 22.38 -8.20
CA LEU A 64 3.46 22.73 -9.30
C LEU A 64 3.08 22.12 -10.65
N ALA A 65 2.01 21.31 -10.74
CA ALA A 65 1.69 20.54 -11.94
C ALA A 65 1.55 21.39 -13.21
N ALA A 66 0.98 22.59 -13.09
CA ALA A 66 0.86 23.54 -14.21
C ALA A 66 2.21 24.10 -14.66
N THR A 67 3.11 24.39 -13.72
CA THR A 67 4.47 24.86 -14.01
C THR A 67 5.29 23.75 -14.65
N ILE A 68 5.23 22.53 -14.09
CA ILE A 68 5.86 21.33 -14.65
C ILE A 68 5.35 21.10 -16.08
N GLY A 69 4.05 21.29 -16.31
CA GLY A 69 3.43 21.12 -17.62
C GLY A 69 4.05 22.03 -18.68
N LYS A 70 4.20 23.32 -18.35
CA LYS A 70 4.79 24.32 -19.24
C LYS A 70 6.27 24.06 -19.52
N VAL A 71 7.02 23.64 -18.50
CA VAL A 71 8.48 23.46 -18.61
C VAL A 71 8.82 22.17 -19.36
N PHE A 72 8.14 21.06 -19.06
CA PHE A 72 8.47 19.74 -19.62
C PHE A 72 7.67 19.39 -20.88
N PHE A 73 6.51 20.03 -21.12
CA PHE A 73 5.67 19.78 -22.30
C PHE A 73 5.37 21.06 -23.12
N PRO A 74 6.34 21.92 -23.44
CA PRO A 74 6.10 23.25 -24.03
C PRO A 74 5.39 23.21 -25.39
N GLY A 75 5.55 22.11 -26.16
CA GLY A 75 4.91 21.92 -27.47
C GLY A 75 3.46 21.44 -27.43
N ALA A 76 2.93 21.08 -26.26
CA ALA A 76 1.55 20.65 -26.10
C ALA A 76 0.60 21.84 -25.89
N SER A 77 -0.71 21.64 -26.12
CA SER A 77 -1.71 22.66 -25.79
C SER A 77 -1.77 22.92 -24.27
N PRO A 78 -2.22 24.09 -23.79
CA PRO A 78 -2.22 24.42 -22.37
C PRO A 78 -2.93 23.38 -21.48
N GLY A 79 -4.04 22.80 -21.97
CA GLY A 79 -4.74 21.72 -21.25
C GLY A 79 -3.94 20.41 -21.26
N ALA A 80 -3.37 20.03 -22.41
CA ALA A 80 -2.59 18.81 -22.54
C ALA A 80 -1.29 18.84 -21.71
N GLN A 81 -0.69 20.01 -21.50
CA GLN A 81 0.47 20.20 -20.62
C GLN A 81 0.16 19.76 -19.18
N VAL A 82 -0.94 20.26 -18.61
CA VAL A 82 -1.34 19.94 -17.23
C VAL A 82 -1.71 18.46 -17.11
N ILE A 83 -2.45 17.92 -18.09
CA ILE A 83 -2.81 16.49 -18.14
C ILE A 83 -1.54 15.62 -18.19
N SER A 84 -0.52 16.02 -18.95
CA SER A 84 0.74 15.27 -19.05
C SER A 84 1.55 15.28 -17.75
N SER A 85 1.53 16.39 -17.01
CA SER A 85 2.09 16.43 -15.64
C SER A 85 1.37 15.47 -14.70
N PHE A 86 0.04 15.47 -14.70
CA PHE A 86 -0.72 14.52 -13.89
C PHE A 86 -0.55 13.06 -14.35
N ALA A 87 -0.36 12.81 -15.65
CA ALA A 87 -0.03 11.48 -16.16
C ALA A 87 1.34 11.01 -15.63
N THR A 88 2.31 11.91 -15.56
CA THR A 88 3.63 11.64 -14.94
C THR A 88 3.48 11.35 -13.45
N PHE A 89 2.64 12.12 -12.73
CA PHE A 89 2.31 11.84 -11.34
C PHE A 89 1.66 10.46 -11.16
N ALA A 90 0.71 10.11 -12.02
CA ALA A 90 0.04 8.82 -12.03
C ALA A 90 1.03 7.67 -12.28
N ALA A 91 2.01 7.86 -13.17
CA ALA A 91 3.06 6.86 -13.41
C ALA A 91 3.85 6.54 -12.13
N ALA A 92 4.09 7.53 -11.25
CA ALA A 92 4.74 7.28 -9.96
C ALA A 92 3.94 6.31 -9.06
N PHE A 93 2.61 6.29 -9.15
CA PHE A 93 1.78 5.31 -8.41
C PHE A 93 1.97 3.89 -8.91
N VAL A 94 2.34 3.69 -10.18
CA VAL A 94 2.70 2.37 -10.72
C VAL A 94 4.09 1.95 -10.23
N VAL A 95 5.00 2.91 -10.07
CA VAL A 95 6.35 2.62 -9.54
C VAL A 95 6.32 2.23 -8.06
N ARG A 96 5.41 2.77 -7.25
CA ARG A 96 5.28 2.42 -5.81
C ARG A 96 5.17 0.92 -5.52
N PRO A 97 4.23 0.15 -6.11
CA PRO A 97 4.14 -1.29 -5.88
C PRO A 97 5.38 -2.03 -6.40
N LEU A 98 6.02 -1.55 -7.46
CA LEU A 98 7.30 -2.11 -7.93
C LEU A 98 8.41 -1.89 -6.90
N GLY A 99 8.47 -0.71 -6.31
CA GLY A 99 9.35 -0.42 -5.18
C GLY A 99 9.10 -1.35 -4.00
N GLY A 100 7.84 -1.55 -3.61
CA GLY A 100 7.49 -2.50 -2.54
C GLY A 100 7.86 -3.96 -2.86
N LEU A 101 7.74 -4.37 -4.13
CA LEU A 101 8.12 -5.73 -4.56
C LEU A 101 9.64 -5.96 -4.48
N VAL A 102 10.45 -4.94 -4.76
CA VAL A 102 11.92 -5.04 -4.74
C VAL A 102 12.48 -4.78 -3.34
N PHE A 103 12.07 -3.67 -2.72
CA PHE A 103 12.56 -3.24 -1.41
C PHE A 103 11.89 -3.95 -0.24
N GLY A 104 10.73 -4.59 -0.43
CA GLY A 104 10.08 -5.40 0.60
C GLY A 104 10.94 -6.60 1.03
N PRO A 105 11.27 -7.53 0.12
CA PRO A 105 12.16 -8.65 0.42
C PRO A 105 13.55 -8.20 0.88
N LEU A 106 14.03 -7.06 0.36
CA LEU A 106 15.30 -6.47 0.78
C LEU A 106 15.23 -6.00 2.25
N GLY A 107 14.16 -5.28 2.62
CA GLY A 107 13.90 -4.84 3.99
C GLY A 107 13.69 -6.00 4.96
N ASP A 108 13.02 -7.07 4.52
CA ASP A 108 12.85 -8.29 5.32
C ASP A 108 14.18 -8.99 5.61
N ARG A 109 15.13 -8.94 4.67
CA ARG A 109 16.46 -9.57 4.82
C ARG A 109 17.47 -8.70 5.58
N LEU A 110 17.47 -7.38 5.34
CA LEU A 110 18.45 -6.45 5.93
C LEU A 110 17.97 -5.78 7.23
N GLY A 111 16.66 -5.69 7.47
CA GLY A 111 16.08 -4.77 8.44
C GLY A 111 15.41 -5.37 9.67
N ARG A 112 15.27 -6.70 9.78
CA ARG A 112 14.59 -7.31 10.95
C ARG A 112 15.50 -7.53 12.17
N ARG A 113 16.73 -7.02 12.14
CA ARG A 113 17.69 -6.98 13.25
C ARG A 113 18.50 -5.68 13.25
N ARG A 114 17.97 -4.66 13.94
CA ARG A 114 18.61 -3.83 14.99
C ARG A 114 17.65 -2.78 15.49
#